data_AF-A0A7S2KQU3-F1
#
_entry.id   AF-A0A7S2KQU3-F1
#
_cell.length_a   1.000
_cell.length_b   1.000
_cell.length_c   1.000
_cell.angle_alpha   90.00
_cell.angle_beta   90.00
_cell.angle_gamma   90.00
#
_symmetry.space_group_name_H-M   'P 1'
#
loop_
_entity.id
_entity.type
_entity.pdbx_description
1 polymer ?
#
loop_
_entity_poly.entity_id
_entity_poly.type
_entity_poly.pdbx_seq_one_letter_code
_entity_poly.pdbx_strand_id
1 'polypeptide(L)'
;EERVQLLKEMESLVSTATTSDKSDLLMDECELFDEYEHRLAHQTYSDENENDMLGVKRDWDLVHKREKSSHELVEMTADGQVSKRVRDGQFCFIDEESCIGCTQCANIAPSSFKMIEDTGRARAFSQSESIDVESAVLSCPVHCMHMMSFDELKELEVARDDGDGRT
;
A
#
# COMPACT_ATOMS: atom_id res chain seq x y z
N GLU A 1 -49.39 -49.25 12.75
CA GLU A 1 -48.21 -50.12 12.98
C GLU A 1 -47.09 -49.81 11.99
N GLU A 2 -47.37 -49.65 10.70
CA GLU A 2 -46.39 -49.27 9.66
C GLU A 2 -45.63 -47.95 9.92
N ARG A 3 -46.29 -46.92 10.47
CA ARG A 3 -45.65 -45.64 10.82
C ARG A 3 -44.61 -45.76 11.94
N VAL A 4 -44.80 -46.73 12.85
CA VAL A 4 -43.87 -47.01 13.94
C VAL A 4 -42.68 -47.81 13.42
N GLN A 5 -42.89 -48.65 12.40
CA GLN A 5 -41.82 -49.37 11.71
C GLN A 5 -40.91 -48.41 10.94
N LEU A 6 -41.48 -47.46 10.20
CA LEU A 6 -40.73 -46.42 9.47
C LEU A 6 -39.87 -45.54 10.40
N LEU A 7 -40.39 -45.18 11.59
CA LEU A 7 -39.62 -44.40 12.56
C LEU A 7 -38.41 -45.18 13.11
N LYS A 8 -38.57 -46.48 13.36
CA LYS A 8 -37.47 -47.34 13.82
C LYS A 8 -36.42 -47.58 12.73
N GLU A 9 -36.82 -47.64 11.47
CA GLU A 9 -35.91 -47.72 10.33
C GLU A 9 -35.12 -46.41 10.14
N MET A 10 -35.77 -45.25 10.31
CA MET A 10 -35.09 -43.96 10.28
C MET A 10 -34.09 -43.80 11.44
N GLU A 11 -34.42 -44.25 12.66
CA GLU A 11 -33.50 -44.24 13.81
C GLU A 11 -32.28 -45.15 13.60
N SER A 12 -32.47 -46.32 12.98
CA SER A 12 -31.38 -47.25 12.63
C SER A 12 -30.42 -46.67 11.57
N LEU A 13 -30.97 -45.98 10.57
CA LEU A 13 -30.17 -45.31 9.54
C LEU A 13 -29.38 -44.11 10.09
N VAL A 14 -29.94 -43.37 11.05
CA VAL A 14 -29.23 -42.27 11.73
C VAL A 14 -28.13 -42.81 12.65
N SER A 15 -28.37 -43.94 13.33
CA SER A 15 -27.40 -44.53 14.26
C SER A 15 -26.17 -45.11 13.55
N THR A 16 -26.35 -45.73 12.38
CA THR A 16 -25.22 -46.24 11.57
C THR A 16 -24.40 -45.13 10.91
N ALA A 17 -24.99 -43.93 10.70
CA ALA A 17 -24.26 -42.75 10.24
C ALA A 17 -23.43 -42.06 11.34
N THR A 18 -23.61 -42.43 12.62
CA THR A 18 -22.98 -41.74 13.78
C THR A 18 -21.84 -42.50 14.45
N THR A 19 -21.32 -43.56 13.84
CA THR A 19 -20.16 -44.32 14.37
C THR A 19 -18.87 -44.13 13.57
N SER A 20 -18.69 -42.95 12.98
CA SER A 20 -17.35 -42.44 12.68
C SER A 20 -17.09 -41.31 13.65
N ASP A 21 -16.18 -41.56 14.60
CA ASP A 21 -15.74 -40.63 15.63
C ASP A 21 -15.49 -39.23 15.05
N LYS A 22 -16.30 -38.26 15.49
CA LYS A 22 -16.19 -36.85 15.13
C LYS A 22 -15.19 -36.11 16.03
N SER A 23 -14.13 -36.78 16.48
CA SER A 23 -13.04 -36.14 17.22
C SER A 23 -11.84 -35.78 16.34
N ASP A 24 -11.74 -36.29 15.11
CA ASP A 24 -10.50 -36.21 14.32
C ASP A 24 -10.60 -35.31 13.07
N LEU A 25 -11.60 -34.43 12.99
CA LEU A 25 -11.74 -33.43 11.90
C LEU A 25 -12.07 -32.02 12.39
N LEU A 26 -11.63 -31.68 13.61
CA LEU A 26 -11.58 -30.31 14.09
C LEU A 26 -10.11 -29.96 14.26
N MET A 27 -9.48 -29.59 13.14
CA MET A 27 -8.17 -28.93 13.20
C MET A 27 -8.40 -27.63 13.98
N ASP A 28 -7.67 -27.48 15.09
CA ASP A 28 -7.76 -26.29 15.93
C ASP A 28 -7.45 -25.06 15.06
N GLU A 29 -8.16 -23.97 15.26
CA GLU A 29 -8.12 -22.81 14.36
C GLU A 29 -6.67 -22.31 14.16
N CYS A 30 -5.82 -22.48 15.18
CA CYS A 30 -4.40 -22.14 15.13
C CYS A 30 -3.58 -22.97 14.12
N GLU A 31 -3.86 -24.26 13.94
CA GLU A 31 -3.16 -25.11 12.96
C GLU A 31 -3.56 -24.79 11.52
N LEU A 32 -4.76 -24.23 11.33
CA LEU A 32 -5.26 -23.75 10.05
C LEU A 32 -4.55 -22.46 9.60
N PHE A 33 -4.15 -21.62 10.56
CA PHE A 33 -3.38 -20.40 10.29
C PHE A 33 -1.91 -20.72 9.96
N ASP A 34 -1.27 -21.63 10.71
CA ASP A 34 0.14 -21.98 10.50
C ASP A 34 0.37 -22.71 9.15
N GLU A 35 -0.54 -23.62 8.77
CA GLU A 35 -0.44 -24.31 7.48
C GLU A 35 -0.77 -23.38 6.29
N TYR A 36 -1.54 -22.31 6.53
CA TYR A 36 -1.84 -21.26 5.56
C TYR A 36 -0.65 -20.31 5.36
N GLU A 37 0.01 -19.88 6.44
CA GLU A 37 1.25 -19.09 6.36
C GLU A 37 2.37 -19.86 5.66
N HIS A 38 2.52 -21.15 5.97
CA HIS A 38 3.52 -22.00 5.34
C HIS A 38 3.24 -22.21 3.82
N ARG A 39 1.97 -22.27 3.41
CA ARG A 39 1.59 -22.33 1.99
C ARG A 39 1.83 -21.02 1.25
N LEU A 40 1.56 -19.88 1.89
CA LEU A 40 1.85 -18.56 1.30
C LEU A 40 3.35 -18.35 1.09
N ALA A 41 4.18 -18.74 2.06
CA ALA A 41 5.63 -18.59 2.00
C ALA A 41 6.28 -19.42 0.86
N HIS A 42 5.68 -20.55 0.49
CA HIS A 42 6.16 -21.39 -0.62
C HIS A 42 5.63 -20.96 -2.00
N GLN A 43 4.70 -20.01 -2.08
CA GLN A 43 4.12 -19.53 -3.33
C GLN A 43 4.77 -18.25 -3.87
N THR A 44 5.70 -17.66 -3.12
CA THR A 44 6.47 -16.49 -3.53
C THR A 44 7.82 -16.89 -4.06
N TYR A 45 7.87 -17.57 -5.20
CA TYR A 45 9.08 -17.63 -6.06
C TYR A 45 8.68 -17.93 -7.50
N SER A 46 8.25 -16.88 -8.19
CA SER A 46 8.63 -16.63 -9.58
C SER A 46 8.26 -15.18 -9.89
N ASP A 47 9.25 -14.30 -9.75
CA ASP A 47 9.30 -13.09 -10.58
C ASP A 47 9.11 -13.51 -12.05
N GLU A 48 8.42 -12.65 -12.80
CA GLU A 48 8.24 -12.71 -14.27
C GLU A 48 7.07 -13.55 -14.81
N ASN A 49 5.82 -13.30 -14.38
CA ASN A 49 4.68 -13.32 -15.32
C ASN A 49 3.46 -12.56 -14.76
N GLU A 50 3.26 -11.31 -15.16
CA GLU A 50 2.16 -10.44 -14.67
C GLU A 50 0.75 -10.84 -15.15
N ASN A 51 0.56 -12.00 -15.77
CA ASN A 51 -0.79 -12.49 -16.10
C ASN A 51 -0.95 -13.96 -15.67
N ASP A 52 -1.75 -14.17 -14.64
CA ASP A 52 -2.38 -15.47 -14.38
C ASP A 52 -3.31 -15.83 -15.57
N MET A 53 -3.41 -17.12 -15.87
CA MET A 53 -4.02 -17.70 -17.07
C MET A 53 -5.51 -17.32 -17.29
N LEU A 54 -6.14 -16.66 -16.31
CA LEU A 54 -7.53 -16.23 -16.33
C LEU A 54 -7.72 -14.70 -16.40
N GLY A 55 -6.67 -13.88 -16.36
CA GLY A 55 -6.76 -12.43 -16.50
C GLY A 55 -7.63 -11.72 -15.44
N VAL A 56 -7.93 -12.39 -14.33
CA VAL A 56 -8.67 -11.80 -13.21
C VAL A 56 -7.64 -11.22 -12.23
N LYS A 57 -7.55 -9.89 -12.17
CA LYS A 57 -6.79 -9.21 -11.11
C LYS A 57 -7.31 -9.68 -9.77
N ARG A 58 -6.44 -10.18 -8.88
CA ARG A 58 -6.89 -10.64 -7.57
C ARG A 58 -7.24 -9.40 -6.75
N ASP A 59 -8.35 -9.43 -6.02
CA ASP A 59 -8.87 -8.28 -5.24
C ASP A 59 -7.86 -7.69 -4.23
N TRP A 60 -6.83 -8.44 -3.83
CA TRP A 60 -5.76 -7.97 -2.94
C TRP A 60 -4.64 -7.18 -3.64
N ASP A 61 -4.55 -7.19 -4.98
CA ASP A 61 -3.62 -6.35 -5.76
C ASP A 61 -3.97 -4.86 -5.66
N LEU A 62 -5.25 -4.55 -5.36
CA LEU A 62 -5.71 -3.18 -5.17
C LEU A 62 -5.30 -2.59 -3.81
N VAL A 63 -5.01 -3.45 -2.83
CA VAL A 63 -4.74 -3.05 -1.43
C VAL A 63 -3.27 -2.66 -1.21
N HIS A 64 -2.34 -3.11 -2.08
CA HIS A 64 -0.90 -2.91 -1.91
C HIS A 64 -0.26 -2.07 -3.01
N LYS A 65 -1.05 -1.33 -3.79
CA LYS A 65 -0.45 -0.46 -4.81
C LYS A 65 0.33 0.65 -4.12
N ARG A 66 1.67 0.55 -4.17
CA ARG A 66 2.59 1.58 -3.70
C ARG A 66 2.13 2.92 -4.27
N GLU A 67 1.90 3.87 -3.38
CA GLU A 67 1.56 5.21 -3.82
C GLU A 67 2.74 5.79 -4.59
N LYS A 68 2.47 6.37 -5.75
CA LYS A 68 3.50 6.95 -6.59
C LYS A 68 4.08 8.18 -5.90
N SER A 69 5.40 8.30 -5.93
CA SER A 69 6.10 9.49 -5.49
C SER A 69 5.86 10.65 -6.46
N SER A 70 6.06 11.88 -5.98
CA SER A 70 5.62 13.06 -6.70
C SER A 70 6.38 13.28 -8.02
N HIS A 71 7.65 12.86 -8.09
CA HIS A 71 8.47 12.94 -9.30
C HIS A 71 7.92 12.07 -10.45
N GLU A 72 7.26 10.94 -10.14
CA GLU A 72 6.63 10.08 -11.16
C GLU A 72 5.41 10.74 -11.82
N LEU A 73 4.82 11.75 -11.16
CA LEU A 73 3.62 12.46 -11.63
C LEU A 73 3.96 13.74 -12.39
N VAL A 74 5.23 14.10 -12.50
CA VAL A 74 5.68 15.30 -13.21
C VAL A 74 5.57 15.09 -14.72
N GLU A 75 5.06 16.10 -15.43
CA GLU A 75 5.00 16.07 -16.89
C GLU A 75 6.40 16.15 -17.52
N MET A 76 6.76 15.13 -18.30
CA MET A 76 8.00 15.08 -19.06
C MET A 76 7.83 15.56 -20.51
N THR A 77 8.94 15.85 -21.17
CA THR A 77 8.99 16.08 -22.63
C THR A 77 8.69 14.79 -23.41
N ALA A 78 8.47 14.92 -24.73
CA ALA A 78 8.18 13.79 -25.61
C ALA A 78 9.30 12.73 -25.60
N ASP A 79 10.55 13.15 -25.37
CA ASP A 79 11.72 12.26 -25.27
C ASP A 79 11.85 11.61 -23.88
N GLY A 80 11.06 12.05 -22.89
CA GLY A 80 11.08 11.52 -21.52
C GLY A 80 12.34 11.85 -20.72
N GLN A 81 13.27 12.63 -21.26
CA GLN A 81 14.57 12.91 -20.64
C GLN A 81 14.54 14.10 -19.69
N VAL A 82 13.66 15.08 -19.92
CA VAL A 82 13.60 16.29 -19.10
C VAL A 82 12.16 16.61 -18.71
N SER A 83 11.99 17.21 -17.54
CA SER A 83 10.68 17.71 -17.15
C SER A 83 10.27 18.88 -18.06
N LYS A 84 8.98 19.07 -18.30
CA LYS A 84 8.49 20.24 -19.06
C LYS A 84 8.81 21.57 -18.37
N ARG A 85 9.11 21.52 -17.08
CA ARG A 85 9.44 22.67 -16.23
C ARG A 85 10.96 22.83 -16.20
N VAL A 86 11.44 23.84 -16.91
CA VAL A 86 12.87 23.99 -17.22
C VAL A 86 13.61 24.85 -16.18
N ARG A 87 12.92 25.52 -15.24
CA ARG A 87 13.62 26.38 -14.27
C ARG A 87 14.06 25.57 -13.06
N ASP A 88 15.29 25.81 -12.62
CA ASP A 88 15.82 25.24 -11.37
C ASP A 88 15.01 25.77 -10.17
N GLY A 89 14.73 24.90 -9.20
CA GLY A 89 14.00 25.26 -7.97
C GLY A 89 12.47 25.33 -8.11
N GLN A 90 11.88 24.62 -9.06
CA GLN A 90 10.42 24.55 -9.23
C GLN A 90 9.77 23.35 -8.51
N PHE A 91 10.57 22.47 -7.93
CA PHE A 91 10.13 21.25 -7.29
C PHE A 91 10.39 21.31 -5.80
N CYS A 92 9.44 20.84 -4.98
CA CYS A 92 9.57 20.84 -3.52
C CYS A 92 9.72 19.41 -3.00
N PHE A 93 10.76 19.17 -2.21
CA PHE A 93 10.94 17.96 -1.43
C PHE A 93 10.68 18.24 0.05
N ILE A 94 10.11 17.26 0.77
CA ILE A 94 9.96 17.31 2.22
C ILE A 94 10.90 16.29 2.84
N ASP A 95 11.79 16.78 3.70
CA ASP A 95 12.58 15.91 4.58
C ASP A 95 11.69 15.36 5.71
N GLU A 96 11.36 14.07 5.61
CA GLU A 96 10.49 13.36 6.55
C GLU A 96 11.13 13.16 7.93
N GLU A 97 12.47 13.13 8.00
CA GLU A 97 13.20 13.01 9.27
C GLU A 97 13.07 14.30 10.09
N SER A 98 13.24 15.45 9.42
CA SER A 98 13.12 16.77 10.03
C SER A 98 11.68 17.24 10.21
N CYS A 99 10.72 16.67 9.48
CA CYS A 99 9.32 17.06 9.55
C CYS A 99 8.72 16.71 10.92
N ILE A 100 8.15 17.69 11.64
CA ILE A 100 7.52 17.44 12.95
C ILE A 100 6.00 17.19 12.90
N GLY A 101 5.41 17.17 11.71
CA GLY A 101 3.96 16.94 11.55
C GLY A 101 3.08 18.14 11.93
N CYS A 102 3.56 19.39 11.77
CA CYS A 102 2.80 20.59 12.15
C CYS A 102 1.60 20.96 11.26
N THR A 103 1.36 20.20 10.18
CA THR A 103 0.25 20.30 9.20
C THR A 103 0.08 21.61 8.43
N GLN A 104 0.90 22.64 8.68
CA GLN A 104 0.79 23.93 7.98
C GLN A 104 0.88 23.82 6.46
N CYS A 105 1.79 22.98 5.96
CA CYS A 105 1.96 22.75 4.52
C CYS A 105 0.68 22.19 3.87
N ALA A 106 0.03 21.21 4.50
CA ALA A 106 -1.21 20.62 4.01
C ALA A 106 -2.41 21.59 4.10
N ASN A 107 -2.40 22.52 5.06
CA ASN A 107 -3.45 23.54 5.17
C ASN A 107 -3.30 24.65 4.13
N ILE A 108 -2.07 25.07 3.82
CA ILE A 108 -1.80 26.18 2.89
C ILE A 108 -1.87 25.70 1.44
N ALA A 109 -1.22 24.56 1.13
CA ALA A 109 -1.16 24.00 -0.22
C ALA A 109 -1.64 22.53 -0.22
N PRO A 110 -2.94 22.27 0.01
CA PRO A 110 -3.52 20.93 0.01
C PRO A 110 -3.45 20.23 -1.34
N SER A 111 -3.23 20.98 -2.43
CA SER A 111 -3.04 20.43 -3.78
C SER A 111 -1.67 19.79 -3.97
N SER A 112 -0.70 20.07 -3.10
CA SER A 112 0.72 19.71 -3.28
C SER A 112 1.23 18.84 -2.15
N PHE A 113 0.78 19.12 -0.92
CA PHE A 113 1.23 18.45 0.29
C PHE A 113 0.10 17.71 0.98
N LYS A 114 0.46 16.57 1.56
CA LYS A 114 -0.44 15.76 2.38
C LYS A 114 0.29 15.19 3.58
N MET A 115 -0.47 14.88 4.62
CA MET A 115 0.05 14.16 5.77
C MET A 115 -0.05 12.65 5.52
N ILE A 116 0.99 11.92 5.89
CA ILE A 116 0.99 10.46 5.94
C ILE A 116 0.35 10.05 7.26
N GLU A 117 -0.70 9.24 7.20
CA GLU A 117 -1.44 8.81 8.39
C GLU A 117 -0.58 7.93 9.31
N ASP A 118 0.29 7.09 8.74
CA ASP A 118 1.11 6.14 9.50
C ASP A 118 2.23 6.81 10.30
N THR A 119 2.92 7.79 9.70
CA THR A 119 4.11 8.42 10.31
C THR A 119 3.81 9.81 10.90
N GLY A 120 2.66 10.40 10.57
CA GLY A 120 2.34 11.79 10.91
C GLY A 120 3.28 12.81 10.23
N ARG A 121 4.09 12.40 9.25
CA ARG A 121 4.97 13.27 8.48
C ARG A 121 4.26 13.80 7.24
N ALA A 122 4.78 14.89 6.69
CA ALA A 122 4.26 15.45 5.44
C ALA A 122 5.03 14.90 4.24
N ARG A 123 4.32 14.72 3.11
CA ARG A 123 4.91 14.41 1.79
C ARG A 123 4.39 15.38 0.74
N ALA A 124 5.24 15.70 -0.22
CA ALA A 124 4.79 16.23 -1.50
C ALA A 124 4.17 15.07 -2.28
N PHE A 125 2.89 15.20 -2.67
CA PHE A 125 2.22 14.22 -3.53
C PHE A 125 2.02 14.75 -4.94
N SER A 126 2.01 16.08 -5.12
CA SER A 126 1.93 16.71 -6.42
C SER A 126 2.85 17.91 -6.47
N GLN A 127 3.63 17.99 -7.55
CA GLN A 127 4.48 19.13 -7.83
C GLN A 127 3.66 20.16 -8.60
N SER A 128 2.86 20.98 -7.93
CA SER A 128 2.11 22.07 -8.57
C SER A 128 2.88 23.38 -8.51
N GLU A 129 2.87 24.18 -9.58
CA GLU A 129 3.36 25.56 -9.55
C GLU A 129 2.25 26.50 -9.03
N SER A 130 1.98 26.48 -7.73
CA SER A 130 1.07 27.44 -7.09
C SER A 130 1.84 28.37 -6.15
N ILE A 131 1.34 29.60 -6.02
CA ILE A 131 1.85 30.57 -5.03
C ILE A 131 1.72 30.06 -3.59
N ASP A 132 0.80 29.12 -3.39
CA ASP A 132 0.56 28.48 -2.10
C ASP A 132 1.74 27.57 -1.71
N VAL A 133 2.46 26.99 -2.67
CA VAL A 133 3.66 26.17 -2.37
C VAL A 133 4.74 27.04 -1.74
N GLU A 134 5.06 28.19 -2.34
CA GLU A 134 6.05 29.11 -1.78
C GLU A 134 5.65 29.60 -0.38
N SER A 135 4.35 29.89 -0.20
CA SER A 135 3.79 30.29 1.10
C SER A 135 3.89 29.16 2.14
N ALA A 136 3.62 27.92 1.73
CA ALA A 136 3.74 26.75 2.57
C ALA A 136 5.20 26.53 3.00
N VAL A 137 6.17 26.63 2.09
CA VAL A 137 7.61 26.50 2.37
C VAL A 137 8.04 27.46 3.48
N LEU A 138 7.64 28.73 3.37
CA LEU A 138 7.97 29.77 4.37
C LEU A 138 7.25 29.59 5.72
N SER A 139 6.08 28.94 5.72
CA SER A 139 5.31 28.72 6.95
C SER A 139 5.87 27.62 7.86
N CYS A 140 6.79 26.80 7.36
CA CYS A 140 7.28 25.64 8.08
C CYS A 140 8.12 26.06 9.31
N PRO A 141 7.72 25.68 10.54
CA PRO A 141 8.42 26.08 11.75
C PRO A 141 9.82 25.45 11.89
N VAL A 142 10.08 24.37 11.16
CA VAL A 142 11.37 23.63 11.19
C VAL A 142 12.09 23.66 9.85
N HIS A 143 11.56 24.39 8.85
CA HIS A 143 12.13 24.50 7.51
C HIS A 143 12.51 23.15 6.84
N CYS A 144 11.70 22.10 7.05
CA CYS A 144 11.91 20.77 6.47
C CYS A 144 11.53 20.65 4.97
N MET A 145 11.27 21.77 4.28
CA MET A 145 10.88 21.83 2.88
C MET A 145 12.01 22.44 2.04
N HIS A 146 12.40 21.77 0.96
CA HIS A 146 13.52 22.16 0.11
C HIS A 146 13.06 22.33 -1.34
N MET A 147 13.33 23.49 -1.92
CA MET A 147 13.13 23.74 -3.35
C MET A 147 14.37 23.25 -4.11
N MET A 148 14.18 22.37 -5.10
CA MET A 148 15.26 21.64 -5.77
C MET A 148 15.00 21.54 -7.28
N SER A 149 16.01 21.06 -8.01
CA SER A 149 15.85 20.66 -9.41
C SER A 149 15.07 19.34 -9.52
N PHE A 150 14.61 19.01 -10.73
CA PHE A 150 13.89 17.77 -10.97
C PHE A 150 14.77 16.53 -10.71
N ASP A 151 16.04 16.59 -11.12
CA ASP A 151 16.97 15.47 -10.97
C ASP A 151 17.24 15.18 -9.49
N GLU A 152 17.46 16.22 -8.68
CA GLU A 152 17.61 16.09 -7.22
C GLU A 152 16.34 15.56 -6.55
N LEU A 153 15.15 16.04 -6.93
CA LEU A 153 13.87 15.53 -6.42
C LEU A 153 13.76 14.03 -6.66
N LYS A 154 14.05 13.59 -7.90
CA LYS A 154 13.96 12.19 -8.30
C LYS A 154 14.93 11.34 -7.47
N GLU A 155 16.18 11.76 -7.32
CA GLU A 155 17.17 11.03 -6.53
C GLU A 155 16.74 10.86 -5.07
N LEU A 156 16.23 11.92 -4.44
CA LEU A 156 15.82 11.90 -3.04
C LEU A 156 14.57 11.05 -2.80
N GLU A 157 13.56 11.16 -3.66
CA GLU A 157 12.35 10.36 -3.53
C GLU A 157 12.60 8.88 -3.82
N VAL A 158 13.46 8.55 -4.80
CA VAL A 158 13.88 7.16 -5.07
C VAL A 158 14.65 6.59 -3.89
N ALA A 159 15.63 7.34 -3.34
CA ALA A 159 16.40 6.89 -2.18
C ALA A 159 15.51 6.66 -0.94
N ARG A 160 14.52 7.52 -0.73
CA ARG A 160 13.52 7.36 0.32
C ARG A 160 12.67 6.10 0.11
N ASP A 161 12.17 5.90 -1.10
CA ASP A 161 11.23 4.82 -1.42
C ASP A 161 11.91 3.44 -1.45
N ASP A 162 13.18 3.38 -1.84
CA ASP A 162 13.99 2.14 -1.86
C ASP A 162 14.57 1.78 -0.48
N GLY A 163 14.49 2.70 0.49
CA GLY A 163 14.87 2.47 1.88
C GLY A 163 16.38 2.32 2.06
N ASP A 164 17.10 3.43 2.13
CA ASP A 164 18.54 3.45 2.48
C ASP A 164 18.81 3.13 3.98
N GLY A 165 17.77 2.79 4.75
CA GLY A 165 17.83 2.47 6.16
C GLY A 165 17.90 3.69 7.09
N ARG A 166 17.62 4.90 6.58
CA ARG A 166 17.52 6.12 7.40
C ARG A 166 16.08 6.55 7.73
N THR A 167 15.09 5.98 7.06
CA THR A 167 13.65 6.23 7.28
C THR A 167 12.94 5.15 8.09
#